data_AF-A0A3M3AYX8-F1
#
_entry.id   AF-A0A3M3AYX8-F1
#
_cell.length_a   1.000
_cell.length_b   1.000
_cell.length_c   1.000
_cell.angle_alpha   90.00
_cell.angle_beta   90.00
_cell.angle_gamma   90.00
#
_symmetry.space_group_name_H-M   'P 1'
#
loop_
_entity.id
_entity.type
_entity.pdbx_description
1 polymer ?
#
loop_
_entity_poly.entity_id
_entity_poly.type
_entity_poly.pdbx_seq_one_letter_code
_entity_poly.pdbx_strand_id
1 'polypeptide(L)'
;MKSNPLLKYLVIPLLLITVFIGIKMMRGGSAQQADNAPAPKLTAEQAKSLGVEGDTPSDTLRTVVAEGRELKQQISDVIQQNTAVKQDNEALKQRLANIDQTVEQRLRNAQDQYKLDSQQQQQSVLDGLRKQMDELTRMGQNNNSNSDLPIGLGVQPGDGQQFKSETSGSDIVWIDPQDATALDSNGKPITAGTGGSASAYSFPTSFGDSVDRGQKALTTGAQSVRDDMGGQQQERKKVRRAYTLPQNSTLMGSIAMSALIGRVPVDGTVNDPYPFKVLIGPDNLTANGIDLPDVAGAVASGTASGDWTLSCVRGQIKSLTFVFTDGTVRTLPAPVQGGNQQNNNQNNSGDQQPIQGGLGWISDPYGIPCIAGERRSNAQQYIGSQALITAAGAGAASLIKT
;
A
#
# COMPACT_ATOMS: atom_id res chain seq x y z
N MET A 1 -27.01 -28.45 46.22
CA MET A 1 -26.26 -28.92 45.04
C MET A 1 -25.72 -30.31 45.36
N LYS A 2 -26.19 -31.35 44.65
CA LYS A 2 -25.79 -32.75 44.88
C LYS A 2 -24.31 -32.90 44.54
N SER A 3 -23.49 -33.25 45.52
CA SER A 3 -22.05 -33.47 45.35
C SER A 3 -21.82 -34.74 44.53
N ASN A 4 -21.11 -34.61 43.41
CA ASN A 4 -20.77 -35.73 42.54
C ASN A 4 -19.63 -36.52 43.19
N PRO A 5 -19.84 -37.77 43.65
CA PRO A 5 -18.83 -38.53 44.40
C PRO A 5 -17.57 -38.80 43.57
N LEU A 6 -17.69 -38.78 42.24
CA LEU A 6 -16.61 -38.93 41.28
C LEU A 6 -15.54 -37.82 41.39
N LEU A 7 -15.94 -36.59 41.77
CA LEU A 7 -15.02 -35.48 41.96
C LEU A 7 -14.11 -35.70 43.18
N LYS A 8 -14.62 -36.30 44.26
CA LYS A 8 -13.81 -36.61 45.45
C LYS A 8 -12.72 -37.64 45.16
N TYR A 9 -13.01 -38.62 44.31
CA TYR A 9 -12.03 -39.67 43.97
C TYR A 9 -11.03 -39.24 42.88
N LEU A 10 -11.34 -38.23 42.06
CA LEU A 10 -10.43 -37.69 41.04
C LEU A 10 -9.47 -36.65 41.63
N VAL A 11 -9.88 -35.90 42.65
CA VAL A 11 -9.03 -34.88 43.29
C VAL A 11 -7.83 -35.50 44.02
N ILE A 12 -7.97 -36.70 44.59
CA ILE A 12 -6.89 -37.39 45.33
C ILE A 12 -5.67 -37.72 44.45
N PRO A 13 -5.80 -38.41 43.29
CA PRO A 13 -4.66 -38.68 42.43
C PRO A 13 -4.07 -37.40 41.82
N LEU A 14 -4.90 -36.38 41.53
CA LEU A 14 -4.43 -35.12 40.97
C LEU A 14 -3.57 -34.32 41.97
N LEU A 15 -3.93 -34.34 43.26
CA LEU A 15 -3.11 -33.77 44.33
C LEU A 15 -1.80 -34.52 44.55
N LEU A 16 -1.80 -35.85 44.41
CA LEU A 16 -0.57 -36.63 44.52
C LEU A 16 0.40 -36.33 43.37
N ILE A 17 -0.11 -36.11 42.16
CA ILE A 17 0.70 -35.73 41.00
C ILE A 17 1.32 -34.33 41.18
N THR A 18 0.56 -33.36 41.69
CA THR A 18 1.10 -32.01 41.92
C THR A 18 2.14 -31.98 43.03
N VAL A 19 1.95 -32.76 44.10
CA VAL A 19 2.95 -32.93 45.18
C VAL A 19 4.20 -33.62 44.65
N PHE A 20 4.07 -34.65 43.81
CA PHE A 20 5.21 -35.35 43.21
C PHE A 20 6.05 -34.44 42.29
N ILE A 21 5.39 -33.62 41.48
CA ILE A 21 6.06 -32.63 40.62
C ILE A 21 6.74 -31.54 41.47
N GLY A 22 6.09 -31.09 42.55
CA GLY A 22 6.67 -30.14 43.50
C GLY A 22 7.93 -30.67 44.19
N ILE A 23 7.94 -31.93 44.60
CA ILE A 23 9.12 -32.58 45.21
C ILE A 23 10.26 -32.75 44.20
N LYS A 24 9.94 -33.04 42.93
CA LYS A 24 10.95 -33.16 41.86
C LYS A 24 11.55 -31.81 41.46
N MET A 25 10.77 -30.72 41.52
CA MET A 25 11.28 -29.36 41.29
C MET A 25 12.07 -28.79 42.49
N MET A 26 11.76 -29.19 43.72
CA MET A 26 12.52 -28.75 44.91
C MET A 26 13.80 -29.55 45.18
N ARG A 27 13.98 -30.72 44.56
CA ARG A 27 15.29 -31.36 44.42
C ARG A 27 16.07 -30.74 43.26
N GLY A 28 16.34 -29.44 43.38
CA GLY A 28 17.39 -28.76 42.63
C GLY A 28 18.73 -29.38 43.02
N GLY A 29 19.23 -30.28 42.18
CA GLY A 29 20.57 -30.83 42.31
C GLY A 29 21.59 -29.72 42.09
N SER A 30 22.34 -29.41 43.14
CA SER A 30 23.57 -28.64 43.12
C SER A 30 24.51 -29.14 42.02
N ALA A 31 24.96 -28.23 41.16
CA ALA A 31 26.03 -28.46 40.21
C ALA A 31 27.33 -28.75 40.98
N GLN A 32 27.60 -30.04 41.23
CA GLN A 32 28.90 -30.52 41.63
C GLN A 32 29.72 -30.81 40.38
N GLN A 33 30.71 -29.95 40.19
CA GLN A 33 31.90 -30.14 39.38
C GLN A 33 32.58 -31.44 39.82
N ALA A 34 32.56 -32.46 38.95
CA ALA A 34 33.28 -33.71 39.15
C ALA A 34 34.30 -33.84 38.02
N ASP A 35 35.53 -33.45 38.32
CA ASP A 35 36.72 -33.92 37.63
C ASP A 35 36.91 -35.42 37.90
N ASN A 36 37.29 -36.14 36.85
CA ASN A 36 37.97 -37.43 36.84
C ASN A 36 37.32 -38.64 37.54
N ALA A 37 36.55 -39.43 36.77
CA ALA A 37 36.43 -40.88 36.92
C ALA A 37 36.22 -41.54 35.54
N PRO A 38 36.78 -42.75 35.30
CA PRO A 38 37.02 -43.29 33.95
C PRO A 38 35.74 -43.77 33.26
N ALA A 39 35.76 -43.73 31.92
CA ALA A 39 34.67 -44.17 31.05
C ALA A 39 34.17 -45.61 31.38
N PRO A 40 32.85 -45.86 31.31
CA PRO A 40 32.30 -47.19 31.51
C PRO A 40 32.75 -48.09 30.35
N LYS A 41 33.51 -49.14 30.66
CA LYS A 41 33.85 -50.19 29.70
C LYS A 41 32.61 -51.03 29.45
N LEU A 42 32.07 -50.96 28.24
CA LEU A 42 31.06 -51.90 27.76
C LEU A 42 31.67 -53.30 27.71
N THR A 43 31.04 -54.25 28.40
CA THR A 43 31.42 -55.66 28.43
C THR A 43 31.25 -56.28 27.04
N ALA A 44 32.23 -57.09 26.63
CA ALA A 44 32.36 -57.65 25.28
C ALA A 44 31.20 -58.57 24.80
N GLU A 45 30.19 -58.82 25.64
CA GLU A 45 29.03 -59.63 25.28
C GLU A 45 27.86 -58.83 24.65
N GLN A 46 27.76 -57.51 24.86
CA GLN A 46 26.67 -56.72 24.26
C GLN A 46 26.95 -56.28 22.82
N ALA A 47 28.22 -56.17 22.43
CA ALA A 47 28.65 -55.83 21.07
C ALA A 47 28.43 -56.98 20.06
N LYS A 48 28.22 -58.22 20.52
CA LYS A 48 28.01 -59.39 19.66
C LYS A 48 26.56 -59.53 19.16
N SER A 49 25.61 -58.80 19.75
CA SER A 49 24.19 -58.82 19.34
C SER A 49 23.83 -57.76 18.30
N LEU A 50 24.75 -56.83 18.01
CA LEU A 50 24.64 -55.80 16.98
C LEU A 50 25.74 -56.10 15.97
N GLY A 51 25.42 -56.90 14.95
CA GLY A 51 26.37 -57.41 13.96
C GLY A 51 27.14 -56.32 13.22
N VAL A 52 28.23 -55.87 13.81
CA VAL A 52 29.20 -54.93 13.24
C VAL A 52 30.54 -55.63 13.26
N GLU A 53 30.75 -56.46 12.24
CA GLU A 53 32.06 -57.00 11.91
C GLU A 53 32.64 -56.07 10.83
N GLY A 54 33.62 -55.24 11.21
CA GLY A 54 34.46 -54.59 10.20
C GLY A 54 34.97 -53.17 10.43
N ASP A 55 34.66 -52.49 11.55
CA ASP A 55 35.33 -51.23 11.90
C ASP A 55 35.94 -51.30 13.29
N THR A 56 37.24 -51.02 13.38
CA THR A 56 37.97 -50.98 14.65
C THR A 56 37.32 -49.93 15.55
N PRO A 57 37.03 -50.20 16.84
CA PRO A 57 36.38 -49.24 17.74
C PRO A 57 37.06 -47.86 17.82
N SER A 58 38.34 -47.80 17.48
CA SER A 58 39.12 -46.56 17.40
C SER A 58 38.69 -45.64 16.25
N ASP A 59 38.27 -46.17 15.10
CA ASP A 59 37.87 -45.36 13.93
C ASP A 59 36.44 -44.81 14.05
N THR A 60 35.52 -45.56 14.66
CA THR A 60 34.18 -45.03 15.01
C THR A 60 34.29 -43.95 16.08
N LEU A 61 35.15 -44.14 17.08
CA LEU A 61 35.39 -43.10 18.10
C LEU A 61 36.08 -41.87 17.52
N ARG A 62 37.02 -42.01 16.58
CA ARG A 62 37.61 -40.87 15.87
C ARG A 62 36.59 -40.10 15.06
N THR A 63 35.67 -40.79 14.38
CA THR A 63 34.63 -40.16 13.57
C THR A 63 33.60 -39.43 14.44
N VAL A 64 33.12 -40.05 15.51
CA VAL A 64 32.19 -39.40 16.46
C VAL A 64 32.85 -38.24 17.20
N VAL A 65 34.13 -38.34 17.54
CA VAL A 65 34.89 -37.23 18.14
C VAL A 65 35.14 -36.12 17.12
N ALA A 66 35.30 -36.45 15.83
CA ALA A 66 35.41 -35.46 14.75
C ALA A 66 34.07 -34.73 14.52
N GLU A 67 32.96 -35.45 14.42
CA GLU A 67 31.60 -34.87 14.31
C GLU A 67 31.23 -34.06 15.57
N GLY A 68 31.62 -34.53 16.76
CA GLY A 68 31.42 -33.79 18.01
C GLY A 68 32.22 -32.49 18.09
N ARG A 69 33.43 -32.47 17.49
CA ARG A 69 34.24 -31.24 17.37
C ARG A 69 33.63 -30.28 16.36
N GLU A 70 33.13 -30.80 15.23
CA GLU A 70 32.44 -29.99 14.22
C GLU A 70 31.17 -29.35 14.77
N LEU A 71 30.33 -30.13 15.47
CA LEU A 71 29.12 -29.61 16.11
C LEU A 71 29.45 -28.54 17.17
N LYS A 72 30.50 -28.75 17.98
CA LYS A 72 30.95 -27.76 18.95
C LYS A 72 31.42 -26.47 18.25
N GLN A 73 32.08 -26.60 17.10
CA GLN A 73 32.53 -25.47 16.31
C GLN A 73 31.33 -24.71 15.69
N GLN A 74 30.33 -25.42 15.16
CA GLN A 74 29.10 -24.81 14.66
C GLN A 74 28.30 -24.11 15.77
N ILE A 75 28.20 -24.70 16.97
CA ILE A 75 27.56 -24.04 18.12
C ILE A 75 28.31 -22.77 18.52
N SER A 76 29.64 -22.81 18.54
CA SER A 76 30.45 -21.63 18.83
C SER A 76 30.24 -20.53 17.80
N ASP A 77 30.16 -20.88 16.52
CA ASP A 77 29.94 -19.93 15.43
C ASP A 77 28.55 -19.30 15.50
N VAL A 78 27.51 -20.09 15.76
CA VAL A 78 26.13 -19.60 15.95
C VAL A 78 26.04 -18.68 17.17
N ILE A 79 26.72 -18.99 18.28
CA ILE A 79 26.77 -18.11 19.45
C ILE A 79 27.46 -16.79 19.10
N GLN A 80 28.59 -16.82 18.38
CA GLN A 80 29.28 -15.62 17.94
C GLN A 80 28.40 -14.76 17.03
N GLN A 81 27.73 -15.36 16.04
CA GLN A 81 26.79 -14.67 15.16
C GLN A 81 25.62 -14.07 15.95
N ASN A 82 25.05 -14.79 16.92
CA ASN A 82 23.96 -14.26 17.74
C ASN A 82 24.42 -13.06 18.58
N THR A 83 25.64 -13.10 19.12
CA THR A 83 26.21 -11.95 19.85
C THR A 83 26.47 -10.75 18.95
N ALA A 84 26.96 -10.96 17.73
CA ALA A 84 27.16 -9.89 16.74
C ALA A 84 25.82 -9.24 16.34
N VAL A 85 24.80 -10.05 16.03
CA VAL A 85 23.45 -9.55 15.70
C VAL A 85 22.81 -8.77 16.85
N LYS A 86 23.08 -9.16 18.11
CA LYS A 86 22.62 -8.40 19.28
C LYS A 86 23.30 -7.04 19.37
N GLN A 87 24.62 -6.96 19.14
CA GLN A 87 25.36 -5.69 19.13
C GLN A 87 24.86 -4.78 18.02
N ASP A 88 24.61 -5.31 16.82
CA ASP A 88 24.06 -4.53 15.70
C ASP A 88 22.66 -3.99 16.02
N ASN A 89 21.82 -4.79 16.69
CA ASN A 89 20.51 -4.33 17.14
C ASN A 89 20.60 -3.19 18.16
N GLU A 90 21.53 -3.26 19.10
CA GLU A 90 21.75 -2.17 20.06
C GLU A 90 22.26 -0.90 19.36
N ALA A 91 23.19 -1.03 18.41
CA ALA A 91 23.68 0.08 17.61
C ALA A 91 22.57 0.70 16.75
N LEU A 92 21.69 -0.11 16.15
CA LEU A 92 20.53 0.36 15.39
C LEU A 92 19.53 1.11 16.27
N LYS A 93 19.24 0.60 17.47
CA LYS A 93 18.38 1.29 18.45
C LYS A 93 18.95 2.65 18.85
N GLN A 94 20.26 2.75 19.06
CA GLN A 94 20.92 4.03 19.35
C GLN A 94 20.82 5.01 18.18
N ARG A 95 20.99 4.53 16.94
CA ARG A 95 20.81 5.37 15.74
C ARG A 95 19.39 5.87 15.59
N LEU A 96 18.38 5.03 15.83
CA LEU A 96 16.97 5.44 15.80
C LEU A 96 16.68 6.54 16.83
N ALA A 97 17.16 6.38 18.07
CA ALA A 97 17.00 7.40 19.10
C ALA A 97 17.65 8.74 18.72
N ASN A 98 18.80 8.71 18.04
CA ASN A 98 19.46 9.93 17.55
C ASN A 98 18.68 10.59 16.40
N ILE A 99 18.14 9.79 15.49
CA ILE A 99 17.31 10.28 14.37
C ILE A 99 16.04 10.93 14.91
N ASP A 100 15.35 10.31 15.87
CA ASP A 100 14.13 10.87 16.47
C ASP A 100 14.40 12.25 17.10
N GLN A 101 15.50 12.38 17.85
CA GLN A 101 15.91 13.67 18.42
C GLN A 101 16.20 14.73 17.34
N THR A 102 16.86 14.32 16.26
CA THR A 102 17.20 15.22 15.14
C THR A 102 15.94 15.66 14.39
N VAL A 103 15.02 14.74 14.15
CA VAL A 103 13.74 15.02 13.47
C VAL A 103 12.90 15.94 14.34
N GLU A 104 12.80 15.70 15.65
CA GLU A 104 12.05 16.56 16.56
C GLU A 104 12.63 17.98 16.60
N GLN A 105 13.96 18.12 16.64
CA GLN A 105 14.61 19.44 16.56
C GLN A 105 14.32 20.15 15.24
N ARG A 106 14.43 19.46 14.10
CA ARG A 106 14.12 20.06 12.80
C ARG A 106 12.66 20.43 12.65
N LEU A 107 11.76 19.60 13.18
CA LEU A 107 10.33 19.86 13.14
C LEU A 107 9.95 21.08 13.99
N ARG A 108 10.51 21.21 15.20
CA ARG A 108 10.32 22.40 16.05
C ARG A 108 10.85 23.66 15.37
N ASN A 109 12.06 23.61 14.83
CA ASN A 109 12.65 24.75 14.11
C ASN A 109 11.81 25.16 12.89
N ALA A 110 11.33 24.20 12.11
CA ALA A 110 10.44 24.47 10.98
C ALA A 110 9.11 25.07 11.44
N GLN A 111 8.51 24.51 12.49
CA GLN A 111 7.24 25.01 13.03
C GLN A 111 7.35 26.44 13.57
N ASP A 112 8.44 26.77 14.26
CA ASP A 112 8.66 28.12 14.76
C ASP A 112 8.91 29.11 13.61
N GLN A 113 9.62 28.69 12.56
CA GLN A 113 9.80 29.49 11.35
C GLN A 113 8.47 29.78 10.64
N TYR A 114 7.60 28.77 10.49
CA TYR A 114 6.26 28.96 9.91
C TYR A 114 5.38 29.89 10.74
N LYS A 115 5.46 29.82 12.08
CA LYS A 115 4.72 30.72 12.96
C LYS A 115 5.18 32.18 12.83
N LEU A 116 6.49 32.42 12.77
CA LEU A 116 7.03 33.77 12.56
C LEU A 116 6.60 34.34 11.21
N ASP A 117 6.71 33.56 10.14
CA ASP A 117 6.39 34.00 8.78
C ASP A 117 4.88 34.30 8.64
N SER A 118 4.02 33.43 9.18
CA SER A 118 2.57 33.67 9.22
C SER A 118 2.21 34.92 10.03
N GLN A 119 2.91 35.22 11.12
CA GLN A 119 2.63 36.40 11.93
C GLN A 119 3.08 37.69 11.24
N GLN A 120 4.24 37.67 10.57
CA GLN A 120 4.71 38.81 9.77
C GLN A 120 3.79 39.07 8.57
N GLN A 121 3.34 38.02 7.88
CA GLN A 121 2.44 38.16 6.75
C GLN A 121 1.08 38.76 7.15
N GLN A 122 0.53 38.37 8.31
CA GLN A 122 -0.71 38.95 8.81
C GLN A 122 -0.55 40.44 9.16
N GLN A 123 0.58 40.84 9.76
CA GLN A 123 0.83 42.25 10.07
C GLN A 123 1.05 43.09 8.81
N SER A 124 1.81 42.59 7.83
CA SER A 124 2.03 43.31 6.57
C SER A 124 0.75 43.48 5.75
N VAL A 125 -0.14 42.48 5.75
CA VAL A 125 -1.42 42.55 5.05
C VAL A 125 -2.35 43.57 5.74
N LEU A 126 -2.39 43.60 7.08
CA LEU A 126 -3.17 44.57 7.83
C LEU A 126 -2.67 46.01 7.66
N ASP A 127 -1.35 46.21 7.61
CA ASP A 127 -0.76 47.54 7.35
C ASP A 127 -1.00 48.00 5.91
N GLY A 128 -0.98 47.08 4.94
CA GLY A 128 -1.37 47.37 3.55
C GLY A 128 -2.83 47.81 3.46
N LEU A 129 -3.73 47.10 4.14
CA LEU A 129 -5.16 47.42 4.16
C LEU A 129 -5.44 48.77 4.83
N ARG A 130 -4.76 49.10 5.94
CA ARG A 130 -4.88 50.41 6.61
C ARG A 130 -4.46 51.56 5.70
N LYS A 131 -3.33 51.43 5.00
CA LYS A 131 -2.84 52.46 4.07
C LYS A 131 -3.84 52.73 2.94
N GLN A 132 -4.43 51.68 2.36
CA GLN A 132 -5.44 51.84 1.32
C GLN A 132 -6.72 52.53 1.86
N MET A 133 -7.13 52.20 3.09
CA MET A 133 -8.31 52.82 3.71
C MET A 133 -8.08 54.31 4.05
N ASP A 134 -6.89 54.67 4.53
CA ASP A 134 -6.53 56.08 4.78
C ASP A 134 -6.44 56.88 3.47
N GLU A 135 -5.96 56.26 2.38
CA GLU A 135 -5.88 56.90 1.07
C GLU A 135 -7.27 57.17 0.47
N LEU A 136 -8.21 56.21 0.58
CA LEU A 136 -9.60 56.41 0.19
C LEU A 136 -10.30 57.45 1.07
N THR A 137 -10.05 57.44 2.38
CA THR A 137 -10.67 58.39 3.32
C THR A 137 -10.19 59.82 3.07
N ARG A 138 -8.90 60.00 2.75
CA ARG A 138 -8.34 61.30 2.36
C ARG A 138 -8.92 61.81 1.04
N MET A 139 -9.26 60.91 0.13
CA MET A 139 -9.90 61.24 -1.15
C MET A 139 -11.37 61.65 -0.98
N GLY A 140 -12.07 61.09 0.01
CA GLY A 140 -13.47 61.42 0.32
C GLY A 140 -13.70 62.70 1.13
N GLN A 141 -12.65 63.31 1.71
CA GLN A 141 -12.78 64.50 2.56
C GLN A 141 -12.65 65.85 1.83
N ASN A 142 -12.21 65.86 0.57
CA ASN A 142 -12.18 67.08 -0.26
C ASN A 142 -13.49 67.24 -1.06
N ASN A 143 -14.62 67.31 -0.35
CA ASN A 143 -15.92 67.61 -0.94
C ASN A 143 -16.16 69.12 -0.89
N ASN A 144 -15.86 69.82 -1.99
CA ASN A 144 -16.45 71.12 -2.26
C ASN A 144 -17.49 70.96 -3.38
N SER A 145 -18.68 71.44 -3.08
CA SER A 145 -19.94 71.21 -3.78
C SER A 145 -19.98 71.89 -5.15
N ASN A 146 -19.44 71.25 -6.18
CA ASN A 146 -19.87 71.49 -7.55
C ASN A 146 -19.73 70.20 -8.35
N SER A 147 -20.76 69.93 -9.13
CA SER A 147 -20.93 68.76 -9.99
C SER A 147 -19.97 68.77 -11.18
N ASP A 148 -18.67 68.73 -10.90
CA ASP A 148 -17.63 68.39 -11.86
C ASP A 148 -17.06 67.03 -11.44
N LEU A 149 -17.48 65.98 -12.15
CA LEU A 149 -16.79 64.70 -12.05
C LEU A 149 -15.32 64.94 -12.43
N PRO A 150 -14.37 64.46 -11.61
CA PRO A 150 -12.96 64.79 -11.79
C PRO A 150 -12.46 64.33 -13.16
N ILE A 151 -11.78 65.25 -13.86
CA ILE A 151 -11.12 65.00 -15.13
C ILE A 151 -10.03 63.95 -14.87
N GLY A 152 -10.25 62.74 -15.36
CA GLY A 152 -9.39 61.59 -15.08
C GLY A 152 -10.11 60.25 -15.09
N LEU A 153 -11.46 60.25 -15.01
CA LEU A 153 -12.27 59.04 -15.15
C LEU A 153 -12.55 58.64 -16.61
N GLY A 154 -12.01 59.37 -17.59
CA GLY A 154 -12.16 59.07 -19.02
C GLY A 154 -13.58 59.21 -19.58
N VAL A 155 -14.55 59.62 -18.77
CA VAL A 155 -15.95 59.80 -19.19
C VAL A 155 -16.14 61.18 -19.83
N GLN A 156 -16.47 61.19 -21.11
CA GLN A 156 -16.80 62.42 -21.84
C GLN A 156 -18.28 62.79 -21.61
N PRO A 157 -18.64 64.08 -21.63
CA PRO A 157 -20.04 64.51 -21.62
C PRO A 157 -20.78 63.95 -22.84
N GLY A 158 -21.39 62.77 -22.70
CA GLY A 158 -21.99 62.03 -23.83
C GLY A 158 -21.98 60.51 -23.69
N ASP A 159 -21.07 59.92 -22.89
CA ASP A 159 -20.91 58.46 -22.75
C ASP A 159 -22.13 57.74 -22.13
N GLY A 160 -23.05 58.51 -21.53
CA GLY A 160 -24.32 58.01 -21.03
C GLY A 160 -25.45 57.91 -22.06
N GLN A 161 -25.26 58.44 -23.28
CA GLN A 161 -26.34 58.49 -24.28
C GLN A 161 -26.66 57.12 -24.90
N GLN A 162 -25.70 56.19 -24.92
CA GLN A 162 -25.91 54.80 -25.36
C GLN A 162 -26.86 54.00 -24.46
N PHE A 163 -27.12 54.47 -23.24
CA PHE A 163 -28.08 53.86 -22.31
C PHE A 163 -29.49 54.42 -22.44
N LYS A 164 -29.73 55.38 -23.35
CA LYS A 164 -31.07 55.89 -23.67
C LYS A 164 -31.71 55.00 -24.74
N SER A 165 -32.24 53.86 -24.34
CA SER A 165 -33.09 53.05 -25.22
C SER A 165 -34.44 53.78 -25.41
N GLU A 166 -34.83 54.02 -26.66
CA GLU A 166 -36.05 54.73 -27.06
C GLU A 166 -37.36 53.96 -26.79
N THR A 167 -37.33 52.83 -26.09
CA THR A 167 -38.56 52.03 -25.87
C THR A 167 -38.77 51.75 -24.39
N SER A 168 -39.93 52.18 -23.89
CA SER A 168 -40.40 51.95 -22.53
C SER A 168 -40.44 50.45 -22.18
N GLY A 169 -39.41 49.96 -21.52
CA GLY A 169 -39.34 48.60 -20.98
C GLY A 169 -38.01 48.41 -20.27
N SER A 170 -38.00 47.63 -19.18
CA SER A 170 -36.78 47.20 -18.49
C SER A 170 -35.97 46.28 -19.40
N ASP A 171 -35.23 46.87 -20.34
CA ASP A 171 -34.45 46.13 -21.33
C ASP A 171 -33.07 45.81 -20.74
N ILE A 172 -32.76 44.51 -20.67
CA ILE A 172 -31.49 44.03 -20.14
C ILE A 172 -30.45 44.21 -21.26
N VAL A 173 -29.61 45.23 -21.13
CA VAL A 173 -28.50 45.45 -22.07
C VAL A 173 -27.31 44.60 -21.64
N TRP A 174 -26.99 43.60 -22.45
CA TRP A 174 -25.74 42.85 -22.30
C TRP A 174 -24.57 43.73 -22.73
N ILE A 175 -23.59 43.88 -21.82
CA ILE A 175 -22.34 44.58 -22.10
C ILE A 175 -21.24 43.52 -22.15
N ASP A 176 -20.56 43.41 -23.29
CA ASP A 176 -19.45 42.48 -23.44
C ASP A 176 -18.28 42.86 -22.50
N PRO A 177 -17.67 41.89 -21.82
CA PRO A 177 -16.52 42.15 -20.96
C PRO A 177 -15.31 42.63 -21.77
N GLN A 178 -14.70 43.73 -21.34
CA GLN A 178 -13.58 44.39 -22.04
C GLN A 178 -12.31 43.54 -22.11
N ASP A 179 -12.18 42.57 -21.21
CA ASP A 179 -11.05 41.64 -21.13
C ASP A 179 -11.30 40.33 -21.89
N ALA A 180 -12.46 40.14 -22.50
CA ALA A 180 -12.73 38.97 -23.34
C ALA A 180 -12.07 39.13 -24.72
N THR A 181 -11.27 38.16 -25.11
CA THR A 181 -10.85 37.96 -26.50
C THR A 181 -11.79 36.97 -27.17
N ALA A 182 -12.53 37.42 -28.17
CA ALA A 182 -13.39 36.55 -28.96
C ALA A 182 -12.53 35.57 -29.79
N LEU A 183 -13.00 34.33 -29.93
CA LEU A 183 -12.35 33.25 -30.64
C LEU A 183 -13.21 32.78 -31.82
N ASP A 184 -12.56 32.38 -32.91
CA ASP A 184 -13.20 31.65 -34.01
C ASP A 184 -13.46 30.18 -33.62
N SER A 185 -14.15 29.44 -34.49
CA SER A 185 -14.44 28.01 -34.27
C SER A 185 -13.18 27.13 -34.19
N ASN A 186 -12.01 27.67 -34.55
CA ASN A 186 -10.70 27.01 -34.49
C ASN A 186 -9.87 27.47 -33.27
N GLY A 187 -10.45 28.26 -32.37
CA GLY A 187 -9.79 28.74 -31.15
C GLY A 187 -8.75 29.83 -31.37
N LYS A 188 -8.76 30.54 -32.52
CA LYS A 188 -7.88 31.69 -32.77
C LYS A 188 -8.58 32.99 -32.38
N PRO A 189 -7.84 33.96 -31.79
CA PRO A 189 -8.40 35.25 -31.44
C PRO A 189 -8.83 36.01 -32.70
N ILE A 190 -10.10 36.43 -32.73
CA ILE A 190 -10.59 37.34 -33.77
C ILE A 190 -10.24 38.77 -33.36
N THR A 191 -9.76 39.56 -34.32
CA THR A 191 -9.45 40.97 -34.09
C THR A 191 -10.75 41.76 -33.97
N ALA A 192 -10.86 42.58 -32.93
CA ALA A 192 -12.01 43.46 -32.72
C ALA A 192 -12.22 44.35 -33.95
N GLY A 193 -13.44 44.38 -34.49
CA GLY A 193 -13.82 45.16 -35.69
C GLY A 193 -13.90 44.36 -36.99
N THR A 194 -13.40 43.13 -37.03
CA THR A 194 -13.71 42.18 -38.12
C THR A 194 -15.03 41.50 -37.78
N GLY A 195 -16.09 41.75 -38.54
CA GLY A 195 -17.48 41.30 -38.27
C GLY A 195 -17.73 39.78 -38.32
N GLY A 196 -16.78 38.96 -37.86
CA GLY A 196 -16.96 37.53 -37.64
C GLY A 196 -17.70 37.28 -36.34
N SER A 197 -18.71 36.40 -36.38
CA SER A 197 -19.46 36.00 -35.19
C SER A 197 -18.58 35.14 -34.27
N ALA A 198 -18.41 35.56 -33.02
CA ALA A 198 -17.58 34.87 -32.03
C ALA A 198 -18.18 33.50 -31.68
N SER A 199 -17.37 32.44 -31.71
CA SER A 199 -17.79 31.09 -31.30
C SER A 199 -17.51 30.79 -29.83
N ALA A 200 -16.52 31.47 -29.23
CA ALA A 200 -16.15 31.36 -27.82
C ALA A 200 -15.39 32.62 -27.35
N TYR A 201 -15.22 32.78 -26.03
CA TYR A 201 -14.45 33.87 -25.43
C TYR A 201 -13.32 33.34 -24.54
N SER A 202 -12.15 33.99 -24.59
CA SER A 202 -11.01 33.72 -23.72
C SER A 202 -10.71 34.93 -22.85
N PHE A 203 -10.38 34.70 -21.59
CA PHE A 203 -10.08 35.75 -20.62
C PHE A 203 -8.62 35.64 -20.13
N PRO A 204 -7.85 36.74 -20.04
CA PRO A 204 -6.50 36.76 -19.48
C PRO A 204 -6.45 36.23 -18.04
N THR A 205 -7.54 36.46 -17.29
CA THR A 205 -7.71 36.04 -15.91
C THR A 205 -8.99 35.24 -15.76
N SER A 206 -8.85 33.94 -15.47
CA SER A 206 -9.98 33.12 -15.02
C SER A 206 -10.06 33.12 -13.49
N PHE A 207 -11.27 33.20 -12.93
CA PHE A 207 -11.51 32.91 -11.52
C PHE A 207 -11.43 31.39 -11.30
N GLY A 208 -10.22 30.89 -11.01
CA GLY A 208 -9.93 29.45 -10.79
C GLY A 208 -8.46 29.21 -10.48
N ASP A 209 -8.13 28.01 -9.98
CA ASP A 209 -6.80 27.65 -9.47
C ASP A 209 -5.67 28.06 -10.43
N SER A 210 -4.80 28.96 -9.94
CA SER A 210 -3.73 29.63 -10.68
C SER A 210 -2.64 28.70 -11.22
N VAL A 211 -2.59 27.45 -10.72
CA VAL A 211 -1.63 26.42 -11.13
C VAL A 211 -1.94 25.88 -12.54
N ASP A 212 -3.20 25.90 -12.97
CA ASP A 212 -3.64 25.29 -14.22
C ASP A 212 -3.31 26.16 -15.45
N ARG A 213 -2.98 27.45 -15.27
CA ARG A 213 -2.81 28.44 -16.35
C ARG A 213 -1.40 28.47 -16.95
N GLY A 214 -0.36 28.45 -16.11
CA GLY A 214 1.02 28.33 -16.56
C GLY A 214 1.29 26.98 -17.20
N GLN A 215 0.70 25.93 -16.61
CA GLN A 215 0.77 24.58 -17.17
C GLN A 215 -0.04 24.47 -18.46
N LYS A 216 -1.26 25.01 -18.62
CA LYS A 216 -1.99 24.93 -19.91
C LYS A 216 -1.30 25.63 -21.06
N ALA A 217 -0.73 26.82 -20.86
CA ALA A 217 -0.02 27.52 -21.94
C ALA A 217 1.27 26.80 -22.33
N LEU A 218 2.04 26.31 -21.35
CA LEU A 218 3.25 25.52 -21.56
C LEU A 218 2.94 24.13 -22.12
N THR A 219 1.88 23.46 -21.66
CA THR A 219 1.46 22.17 -22.18
C THR A 219 0.89 22.33 -23.57
N THR A 220 0.11 23.36 -23.91
CA THR A 220 -0.40 23.55 -25.28
C THR A 220 0.72 23.82 -26.27
N GLY A 221 1.70 24.67 -25.90
CA GLY A 221 2.90 24.90 -26.72
C GLY A 221 3.84 23.69 -26.80
N ALA A 222 3.95 22.88 -25.73
CA ALA A 222 4.69 21.63 -25.75
C ALA A 222 3.91 20.46 -26.39
N GLN A 223 2.56 20.52 -26.40
CA GLN A 223 1.67 19.55 -27.04
C GLN A 223 1.71 19.74 -28.54
N SER A 224 1.69 20.97 -29.06
CA SER A 224 1.80 21.20 -30.52
C SER A 224 3.12 20.67 -31.10
N VAL A 225 4.19 20.60 -30.28
CA VAL A 225 5.48 20.01 -30.68
C VAL A 225 5.52 18.49 -30.43
N ARG A 226 4.72 17.95 -29.50
CA ARG A 226 4.62 16.50 -29.21
C ARG A 226 3.57 15.76 -30.02
N ASP A 227 2.49 16.42 -30.42
CA ASP A 227 1.40 15.85 -31.24
C ASP A 227 1.88 15.57 -32.67
N ASP A 228 2.92 16.28 -33.13
CA ASP A 228 3.58 16.04 -34.42
C ASP A 228 4.52 14.79 -34.40
N MET A 229 4.78 14.20 -33.22
CA MET A 229 5.66 13.02 -33.04
C MET A 229 5.05 11.85 -32.25
N GLY A 230 3.77 11.90 -31.89
CA GLY A 230 3.21 10.99 -30.88
C GLY A 230 1.77 10.55 -31.14
N GLY A 231 1.48 10.09 -32.36
CA GLY A 231 0.17 9.55 -32.72
C GLY A 231 -0.36 8.51 -31.72
N GLN A 232 -1.63 8.69 -31.35
CA GLN A 232 -2.54 7.72 -30.71
C GLN A 232 -2.38 7.36 -29.22
N GLN A 233 -1.28 7.67 -28.53
CA GLN A 233 -1.17 7.33 -27.09
C GLN A 233 -1.74 8.41 -26.15
N GLN A 234 -1.83 9.67 -26.58
CA GLN A 234 -2.21 10.77 -25.70
C GLN A 234 -3.72 11.02 -25.57
N GLU A 235 -4.55 10.55 -26.51
CA GLU A 235 -6.01 10.66 -26.35
C GLU A 235 -6.53 9.88 -25.14
N ARG A 236 -5.84 8.80 -24.74
CA ARG A 236 -6.18 8.02 -23.54
C ARG A 236 -6.01 8.81 -22.22
N LYS A 237 -5.30 9.95 -22.22
CA LYS A 237 -5.08 10.81 -21.04
C LYS A 237 -6.04 11.99 -20.93
N LYS A 238 -6.85 12.29 -21.95
CA LYS A 238 -7.88 13.35 -21.91
C LYS A 238 -9.24 12.83 -21.42
N VAL A 239 -9.26 11.87 -20.50
CA VAL A 239 -10.51 11.47 -19.84
C VAL A 239 -10.82 12.50 -18.75
N ARG A 240 -11.89 13.27 -18.94
CA ARG A 240 -12.43 14.16 -17.90
C ARG A 240 -12.79 13.28 -16.70
N ARG A 241 -12.04 13.40 -15.60
CA ARG A 241 -12.25 12.61 -14.37
C ARG A 241 -13.53 13.10 -13.70
N ALA A 242 -14.68 12.60 -14.13
CA ALA A 242 -15.96 12.88 -13.49
C ALA A 242 -16.19 11.97 -12.27
N TYR A 243 -15.69 10.73 -12.32
CA TYR A 243 -15.86 9.72 -11.27
C TYR A 243 -14.52 9.05 -10.94
N THR A 244 -14.20 8.95 -9.65
CA THR A 244 -12.94 8.38 -9.15
C THR A 244 -13.23 7.41 -8.00
N LEU A 245 -12.68 6.20 -8.08
CA LEU A 245 -12.60 5.29 -6.93
C LEU A 245 -11.29 5.57 -6.17
N PRO A 246 -11.33 6.06 -4.92
CA PRO A 246 -10.11 6.30 -4.16
C PRO A 246 -9.41 4.98 -3.81
N GLN A 247 -8.12 5.06 -3.51
CA GLN A 247 -7.38 3.95 -2.93
C GLN A 247 -8.04 3.53 -1.60
N ASN A 248 -8.01 2.22 -1.29
CA ASN A 248 -8.65 1.63 -0.11
C ASN A 248 -10.19 1.73 -0.09
N SER A 249 -10.83 1.94 -1.25
CA SER A 249 -12.28 1.78 -1.36
C SER A 249 -12.71 0.35 -1.00
N THR A 250 -13.76 0.21 -0.20
CA THR A 250 -14.34 -1.09 0.15
C THR A 250 -15.53 -1.38 -0.75
N LEU A 251 -15.44 -2.42 -1.57
CA LEU A 251 -16.48 -2.85 -2.50
C LEU A 251 -17.28 -3.99 -1.84
N MET A 252 -18.22 -3.63 -0.98
CA MET A 252 -19.06 -4.58 -0.22
C MET A 252 -19.97 -5.39 -1.16
N GLY A 253 -20.55 -6.51 -0.70
CA GLY A 253 -21.52 -7.28 -1.50
C GLY A 253 -20.96 -7.98 -2.75
N SER A 254 -19.65 -8.11 -2.84
CA SER A 254 -18.96 -8.78 -3.94
C SER A 254 -19.08 -10.31 -3.83
N ILE A 255 -19.25 -11.01 -4.95
CA ILE A 255 -19.48 -12.47 -4.99
C ILE A 255 -18.30 -13.17 -5.67
N ALA A 256 -17.71 -14.17 -5.00
CA ALA A 256 -16.66 -14.99 -5.59
C ALA A 256 -17.23 -15.93 -6.67
N MET A 257 -16.66 -15.91 -7.88
CA MET A 257 -17.04 -16.83 -8.98
C MET A 257 -16.43 -18.21 -8.82
N SER A 258 -15.31 -18.29 -8.13
CA SER A 258 -14.52 -19.50 -7.93
C SER A 258 -14.42 -19.79 -6.43
N ALA A 259 -14.23 -21.06 -6.09
CA ALA A 259 -13.87 -21.43 -4.73
C ALA A 259 -12.60 -20.68 -4.30
N LEU A 260 -12.59 -20.17 -3.07
CA LEU A 260 -11.41 -19.57 -2.46
C LEU A 260 -10.57 -20.70 -1.86
N ILE A 261 -9.47 -21.02 -2.54
CA ILE A 261 -8.54 -22.06 -2.12
C ILE A 261 -7.21 -21.40 -1.82
N GLY A 262 -6.67 -21.65 -0.63
CA GLY A 262 -5.39 -21.10 -0.21
C GLY A 262 -4.41 -22.23 0.09
N ARG A 263 -3.29 -22.30 -0.63
CA ARG A 263 -2.16 -23.15 -0.22
C ARG A 263 -1.46 -22.48 0.96
N VAL A 264 -1.11 -23.27 1.97
CA VAL A 264 -0.37 -22.79 3.14
C VAL A 264 1.12 -22.67 2.78
N PRO A 265 1.77 -21.54 3.10
CA PRO A 265 3.20 -21.36 2.85
C PRO A 265 4.06 -22.35 3.65
N VAL A 266 5.16 -22.80 3.03
CA VAL A 266 6.24 -23.54 3.70
C VAL A 266 7.47 -22.64 3.66
N ASP A 267 8.15 -22.49 4.79
CA ASP A 267 9.32 -21.60 4.95
C ASP A 267 9.07 -20.13 4.52
N GLY A 268 7.85 -19.64 4.74
CA GLY A 268 7.46 -18.25 4.45
C GLY A 268 7.13 -17.97 2.98
N THR A 269 7.21 -18.97 2.09
CA THR A 269 6.86 -18.81 0.67
C THR A 269 5.64 -19.64 0.28
N VAL A 270 4.73 -19.05 -0.49
CA VAL A 270 3.58 -19.76 -1.07
C VAL A 270 3.98 -20.23 -2.45
N ASN A 271 4.24 -21.52 -2.60
CA ASN A 271 4.47 -22.12 -3.92
C ASN A 271 3.12 -22.27 -4.63
N ASP A 272 2.98 -21.63 -5.81
CA ASP A 272 1.78 -21.68 -6.66
C ASP A 272 0.46 -21.25 -5.96
N PRO A 273 0.29 -19.95 -5.65
CA PRO A 273 -0.94 -19.45 -5.02
C PRO A 273 -2.13 -19.57 -5.97
N TYR A 274 -3.29 -19.98 -5.44
CA TYR A 274 -4.44 -20.33 -6.26
C TYR A 274 -5.13 -19.07 -6.81
N PRO A 275 -5.45 -18.98 -8.11
CA PRO A 275 -6.14 -17.84 -8.66
C PRO A 275 -7.62 -17.83 -8.25
N PHE A 276 -8.19 -16.65 -8.03
CA PHE A 276 -9.62 -16.48 -7.80
C PHE A 276 -10.18 -15.29 -8.58
N LYS A 277 -11.49 -15.33 -8.83
CA LYS A 277 -12.25 -14.22 -9.46
C LYS A 277 -13.45 -13.83 -8.61
N VAL A 278 -13.74 -12.53 -8.58
CA VAL A 278 -14.86 -11.94 -7.85
C VAL A 278 -15.64 -11.02 -8.79
N LEU A 279 -16.95 -11.17 -8.80
CA LEU A 279 -17.87 -10.24 -9.45
C LEU A 279 -18.30 -9.18 -8.45
N ILE A 280 -18.22 -7.93 -8.88
CA ILE A 280 -18.68 -6.77 -8.15
C ILE A 280 -19.85 -6.19 -8.94
N GLY A 281 -21.03 -6.18 -8.30
CA GLY A 281 -22.23 -5.59 -8.87
C GLY A 281 -22.12 -4.07 -9.02
N PRO A 282 -22.95 -3.44 -9.86
CA PRO A 282 -22.93 -2.00 -10.11
C PRO A 282 -23.12 -1.18 -8.82
N ASP A 283 -24.07 -1.59 -7.98
CA ASP A 283 -24.40 -0.95 -6.70
C ASP A 283 -23.26 -1.02 -5.66
N ASN A 284 -22.27 -1.88 -5.89
CA ASN A 284 -21.17 -2.16 -4.98
C ASN A 284 -19.84 -1.51 -5.42
N LEU A 285 -19.85 -0.77 -6.53
CA LEU A 285 -18.64 -0.15 -7.09
C LEU A 285 -18.22 1.11 -6.34
N THR A 286 -19.11 1.73 -5.58
CA THR A 286 -18.84 2.99 -4.90
C THR A 286 -19.12 2.91 -3.40
N ALA A 287 -18.12 3.30 -2.61
CA ALA A 287 -18.24 3.29 -1.15
C ALA A 287 -19.12 4.44 -0.62
N ASN A 288 -19.34 5.48 -1.42
CA ASN A 288 -20.15 6.65 -1.08
C ASN A 288 -21.61 6.57 -1.58
N GLY A 289 -22.03 5.42 -2.15
CA GLY A 289 -23.41 5.22 -2.63
C GLY A 289 -23.79 6.08 -3.83
N ILE A 290 -22.80 6.63 -4.55
CA ILE A 290 -23.03 7.33 -5.82
C ILE A 290 -22.88 6.32 -6.94
N ASP A 291 -23.93 6.08 -7.72
CA ASP A 291 -23.83 5.15 -8.84
C ASP A 291 -22.85 5.69 -9.89
N LEU A 292 -21.96 4.80 -10.37
CA LEU A 292 -21.12 5.11 -11.51
C LEU A 292 -21.99 4.98 -12.77
N PRO A 293 -22.27 6.09 -13.51
CA PRO A 293 -23.04 5.98 -14.73
C PRO A 293 -22.29 5.11 -15.74
N ASP A 294 -23.07 4.40 -16.55
CA ASP A 294 -22.60 3.59 -17.66
C ASP A 294 -21.70 2.40 -17.28
N VAL A 295 -21.56 2.02 -16.00
CA VAL A 295 -20.85 0.81 -15.57
C VAL A 295 -21.83 -0.31 -15.21
N ALA A 296 -21.75 -1.43 -15.92
CA ALA A 296 -22.58 -2.60 -15.66
C ALA A 296 -22.07 -3.44 -14.48
N GLY A 297 -20.78 -3.38 -14.19
CA GLY A 297 -20.14 -4.08 -13.09
C GLY A 297 -18.62 -4.12 -13.22
N ALA A 298 -17.97 -4.78 -12.27
CA ALA A 298 -16.54 -5.05 -12.35
C ALA A 298 -16.19 -6.49 -11.99
N VAL A 299 -15.07 -6.97 -12.52
CA VAL A 299 -14.49 -8.28 -12.25
C VAL A 299 -13.10 -8.08 -11.65
N ALA A 300 -12.93 -8.49 -10.40
CA ALA A 300 -11.63 -8.52 -9.74
C ALA A 300 -10.98 -9.91 -9.92
N SER A 301 -9.71 -9.93 -10.27
CA SER A 301 -8.90 -11.14 -10.37
C SER A 301 -7.73 -11.06 -9.40
N GLY A 302 -7.48 -12.15 -8.68
CA GLY A 302 -6.48 -12.19 -7.62
C GLY A 302 -5.86 -13.56 -7.42
N THR A 303 -5.00 -13.65 -6.40
CA THR A 303 -4.44 -14.92 -5.92
C THR A 303 -4.65 -15.07 -4.44
N ALA A 304 -4.95 -16.29 -4.01
CA ALA A 304 -5.26 -16.64 -2.64
C ALA A 304 -4.17 -17.53 -2.02
N SER A 305 -3.91 -17.29 -0.73
CA SER A 305 -3.02 -18.08 0.12
C SER A 305 -3.76 -18.51 1.38
N GLY A 306 -3.37 -19.66 1.92
CA GLY A 306 -3.98 -20.23 3.11
C GLY A 306 -3.19 -19.85 4.36
N ASP A 307 -3.89 -19.58 5.45
CA ASP A 307 -3.34 -19.48 6.79
C ASP A 307 -3.66 -20.75 7.56
N TRP A 308 -2.63 -21.53 7.92
CA TRP A 308 -2.81 -22.79 8.62
C TRP A 308 -3.35 -22.62 10.04
N THR A 309 -2.85 -21.62 10.75
CA THR A 309 -3.15 -21.40 12.17
C THR A 309 -4.59 -20.97 12.35
N LEU A 310 -5.07 -20.10 11.46
CA LEU A 310 -6.42 -19.54 11.51
C LEU A 310 -7.44 -20.33 10.68
N SER A 311 -7.00 -21.37 9.95
CA SER A 311 -7.85 -22.15 9.03
C SER A 311 -8.67 -21.24 8.10
N CYS A 312 -8.00 -20.28 7.48
CA CYS A 312 -8.65 -19.29 6.63
C CYS A 312 -7.88 -19.06 5.34
N VAL A 313 -8.54 -18.38 4.40
CA VAL A 313 -7.97 -17.99 3.11
C VAL A 313 -7.82 -16.48 3.06
N ARG A 314 -6.64 -16.02 2.65
CA ARG A 314 -6.34 -14.61 2.37
C ARG A 314 -6.23 -14.44 0.86
N GLY A 315 -6.96 -13.49 0.30
CA GLY A 315 -6.90 -13.20 -1.13
C GLY A 315 -6.37 -11.80 -1.40
N GLN A 316 -5.42 -11.69 -2.32
CA GLN A 316 -4.92 -10.42 -2.84
C GLN A 316 -5.43 -10.21 -4.27
N ILE A 317 -6.02 -9.04 -4.53
CA ILE A 317 -6.51 -8.63 -5.84
C ILE A 317 -5.33 -8.11 -6.66
N LYS A 318 -5.14 -8.63 -7.87
CA LYS A 318 -4.06 -8.22 -8.78
C LYS A 318 -4.55 -7.29 -9.89
N SER A 319 -5.76 -7.52 -10.37
CA SER A 319 -6.37 -6.70 -11.42
C SER A 319 -7.86 -6.51 -11.18
N LEU A 320 -8.38 -5.39 -11.67
CA LEU A 320 -9.79 -5.04 -11.64
C LEU A 320 -10.22 -4.62 -13.04
N THR A 321 -11.24 -5.27 -13.59
CA THR A 321 -11.77 -4.99 -14.94
C THR A 321 -13.17 -4.46 -14.84
N PHE A 322 -13.37 -3.21 -15.24
CA PHE A 322 -14.69 -2.59 -15.36
C PHE A 322 -15.31 -2.94 -16.70
N VAL A 323 -16.60 -3.27 -16.69
CA VAL A 323 -17.42 -3.52 -17.87
C VAL A 323 -18.43 -2.40 -17.96
N PHE A 324 -18.38 -1.65 -19.05
CA PHE A 324 -19.29 -0.55 -19.31
C PHE A 324 -20.52 -1.06 -20.08
N THR A 325 -21.62 -0.34 -19.96
CA THR A 325 -22.90 -0.64 -20.62
C THR A 325 -22.82 -0.56 -22.14
N ASP A 326 -21.85 0.20 -22.68
CA ASP A 326 -21.52 0.29 -24.11
C ASP A 326 -20.72 -0.94 -24.63
N GLY A 327 -20.38 -1.89 -23.76
CA GLY A 327 -19.56 -3.07 -24.07
C GLY A 327 -18.04 -2.82 -24.00
N THR A 328 -17.60 -1.59 -23.71
CA THR A 328 -16.19 -1.28 -23.49
C THR A 328 -15.71 -1.94 -22.18
N VAL A 329 -14.45 -2.39 -22.16
CA VAL A 329 -13.81 -2.89 -20.93
C VAL A 329 -12.56 -2.10 -20.58
N ARG A 330 -12.36 -1.84 -19.28
CA ARG A 330 -11.16 -1.18 -18.77
C ARG A 330 -10.57 -1.98 -17.63
N THR A 331 -9.36 -2.50 -17.84
CA THR A 331 -8.61 -3.25 -16.82
C THR A 331 -7.56 -2.35 -16.17
N LEU A 332 -7.49 -2.41 -14.84
CA LEU A 332 -6.49 -1.78 -14.00
C LEU A 332 -5.68 -2.87 -13.26
N PRO A 333 -4.35 -2.77 -13.16
CA PRO A 333 -3.50 -1.90 -13.97
C PRO A 333 -3.66 -2.24 -15.47
N ALA A 334 -3.43 -1.26 -16.34
CA ALA A 334 -3.57 -1.48 -17.78
C ALA A 334 -2.61 -2.60 -18.23
N PRO A 335 -3.09 -3.60 -19.00
CA PRO A 335 -2.21 -4.62 -19.53
C PRO A 335 -1.18 -3.96 -20.45
N VAL A 336 0.10 -4.27 -20.24
CA VAL A 336 1.19 -3.81 -21.10
C VAL A 336 1.00 -4.42 -22.49
N GLN A 337 0.48 -3.62 -23.44
CA GLN A 337 0.32 -4.03 -24.83
C GLN A 337 1.65 -3.87 -25.56
N GLY A 338 2.38 -4.98 -25.72
CA GLY A 338 3.47 -5.11 -26.68
C GLY A 338 4.88 -5.24 -26.09
N GLY A 339 5.45 -6.44 -26.21
CA GLY A 339 6.86 -6.65 -26.55
C GLY A 339 7.94 -6.34 -25.51
N ASN A 340 8.07 -7.21 -24.51
CA ASN A 340 9.34 -7.89 -24.13
C ASN A 340 9.20 -8.45 -22.71
N GLN A 341 9.02 -9.77 -22.63
CA GLN A 341 9.49 -10.53 -21.48
C GLN A 341 11.02 -10.56 -21.52
N GLN A 342 11.67 -9.42 -21.26
CA GLN A 342 13.08 -9.38 -21.00
C GLN A 342 13.25 -9.00 -19.54
N ASN A 343 13.61 -10.03 -18.78
CA ASN A 343 14.21 -10.00 -17.47
C ASN A 343 15.10 -8.75 -17.33
N ASN A 344 14.60 -7.69 -16.72
CA ASN A 344 15.37 -6.49 -16.47
C ASN A 344 15.21 -6.09 -15.01
N ASN A 345 16.15 -6.61 -14.23
CA ASN A 345 16.53 -6.11 -12.93
C ASN A 345 17.13 -4.71 -13.14
N GLN A 346 16.29 -3.69 -13.33
CA GLN A 346 16.74 -2.32 -13.49
C GLN A 346 15.89 -1.38 -12.67
N ASN A 347 16.44 -1.13 -11.49
CA ASN A 347 16.19 -0.02 -10.59
C ASN A 347 16.26 1.30 -11.41
N ASN A 348 15.11 1.86 -11.79
CA ASN A 348 15.05 3.24 -12.25
C ASN A 348 13.70 3.89 -11.92
N SER A 349 13.80 5.06 -11.31
CA SER A 349 12.75 5.86 -10.71
C SER A 349 11.70 6.31 -11.74
N GLY A 350 10.43 5.97 -11.47
CA GLY A 350 9.30 6.34 -12.31
C GLY A 350 8.03 5.55 -11.98
N ASP A 351 7.60 5.59 -10.71
CA ASP A 351 6.21 5.44 -10.26
C ASP A 351 5.30 4.34 -10.87
N GLN A 352 5.86 3.20 -11.23
CA GLN A 352 5.12 1.96 -11.49
C GLN A 352 5.87 0.79 -10.88
N GLN A 353 5.99 0.80 -9.55
CA GLN A 353 6.23 -0.43 -8.81
C GLN A 353 5.09 -1.40 -9.15
N PRO A 354 5.35 -2.64 -9.62
CA PRO A 354 4.33 -3.67 -9.59
C PRO A 354 3.91 -3.77 -8.12
N ILE A 355 2.70 -3.35 -7.81
CA ILE A 355 2.23 -3.15 -6.43
C ILE A 355 2.60 -4.40 -5.62
N GLN A 356 3.65 -4.28 -4.78
CA GLN A 356 4.05 -5.33 -3.85
C GLN A 356 2.92 -5.41 -2.81
N GLY A 357 1.88 -6.19 -3.12
CA GLY A 357 0.65 -6.27 -2.34
C GLY A 357 -0.65 -6.38 -3.14
N GLY A 358 -0.63 -6.15 -4.45
CA GLY A 358 -1.85 -6.12 -5.27
C GLY A 358 -2.67 -4.83 -5.09
N LEU A 359 -3.74 -4.67 -5.88
CA LEU A 359 -4.67 -3.52 -5.81
C LEU A 359 -5.49 -3.46 -4.52
N GLY A 360 -5.58 -4.57 -3.78
CA GLY A 360 -6.37 -4.68 -2.56
C GLY A 360 -6.45 -6.12 -2.07
N TRP A 361 -7.26 -6.37 -1.04
CA TRP A 361 -7.51 -7.69 -0.49
C TRP A 361 -9.00 -7.97 -0.38
N ILE A 362 -9.36 -9.25 -0.28
CA ILE A 362 -10.71 -9.68 0.07
C ILE A 362 -10.84 -9.82 1.58
N SER A 363 -12.02 -9.50 2.11
CA SER A 363 -12.34 -9.64 3.52
C SER A 363 -13.70 -10.32 3.71
N ASP A 364 -13.95 -10.76 4.93
CA ASP A 364 -15.30 -11.09 5.36
C ASP A 364 -16.21 -9.82 5.43
N PRO A 365 -17.52 -9.97 5.70
CA PRO A 365 -18.43 -8.83 5.84
C PRO A 365 -18.08 -7.85 6.98
N TYR A 366 -17.19 -8.23 7.90
CA TYR A 366 -16.72 -7.41 9.02
C TYR A 366 -15.38 -6.72 8.74
N GLY A 367 -14.82 -6.88 7.53
CA GLY A 367 -13.55 -6.26 7.12
C GLY A 367 -12.29 -7.03 7.53
N ILE A 368 -12.43 -8.27 8.04
CA ILE A 368 -11.29 -9.11 8.42
C ILE A 368 -10.71 -9.81 7.17
N PRO A 369 -9.41 -9.64 6.85
CA PRO A 369 -8.78 -10.18 5.64
C PRO A 369 -8.41 -11.68 5.78
N CYS A 370 -9.32 -12.48 6.32
CA CYS A 370 -9.12 -13.89 6.63
C CYS A 370 -10.49 -14.58 6.57
N ILE A 371 -10.83 -15.11 5.39
CA ILE A 371 -12.13 -15.73 5.13
C ILE A 371 -12.07 -17.16 5.68
N ALA A 372 -12.88 -17.44 6.69
CA ALA A 372 -12.91 -18.74 7.36
C ALA A 372 -13.22 -19.87 6.37
N GLY A 373 -12.53 -21.00 6.52
CA GLY A 373 -12.71 -22.17 5.66
C GLY A 373 -12.33 -23.47 6.35
N GLU A 374 -12.33 -24.55 5.58
CA GLU A 374 -11.95 -25.88 6.07
C GLU A 374 -10.51 -26.22 5.69
N ARG A 375 -9.73 -26.68 6.66
CA ARG A 375 -8.35 -27.14 6.43
C ARG A 375 -8.36 -28.57 5.89
N ARG A 376 -7.82 -28.76 4.69
CA ARG A 376 -7.54 -30.08 4.09
C ARG A 376 -6.03 -30.28 4.08
N SER A 377 -5.56 -31.38 4.69
CA SER A 377 -4.12 -31.69 4.75
C SER A 377 -3.85 -33.07 4.16
N ASN A 378 -2.89 -33.14 3.25
CA ASN A 378 -2.30 -34.38 2.73
C ASN A 378 -1.03 -34.79 3.49
N ALA A 379 -0.71 -34.14 4.62
CA ALA A 379 0.53 -34.37 5.36
C ALA A 379 0.68 -35.83 5.83
N GLN A 380 -0.42 -36.48 6.22
CA GLN A 380 -0.38 -37.88 6.67
C GLN A 380 0.00 -38.84 5.53
N GLN A 381 -0.49 -38.59 4.31
CA GLN A 381 -0.12 -39.38 3.12
C GLN A 381 1.33 -39.11 2.73
N TYR A 382 1.78 -37.86 2.80
CA TYR A 382 3.16 -37.48 2.48
C TYR A 382 4.17 -38.08 3.48
N ILE A 383 3.96 -37.88 4.78
CA ILE A 383 4.81 -38.46 5.85
C ILE A 383 4.79 -39.99 5.77
N GLY A 384 3.61 -40.60 5.59
CA GLY A 384 3.50 -42.06 5.46
C GLY A 384 4.28 -42.60 4.27
N SER A 385 4.20 -41.94 3.11
CA SER A 385 4.96 -42.33 1.91
C SER A 385 6.47 -42.15 2.07
N GLN A 386 6.91 -41.07 2.72
CA GLN A 386 8.33 -40.78 2.91
C GLN A 386 8.96 -41.66 4.00
N ALA A 387 8.19 -42.04 5.03
CA ALA A 387 8.58 -43.05 6.01
C ALA A 387 8.71 -44.44 5.34
N LEU A 388 7.78 -44.81 4.45
CA LEU A 388 7.87 -46.04 3.67
C LEU A 388 9.06 -46.04 2.70
N ILE A 389 9.32 -44.94 1.99
CA ILE A 389 10.47 -44.84 1.08
C ILE A 389 11.79 -44.86 1.84
N THR A 390 11.87 -44.18 2.99
CA THR A 390 13.06 -44.23 3.87
C THR A 390 13.26 -45.64 4.42
N ALA A 391 12.20 -46.32 4.85
CA ALA A 391 12.26 -47.70 5.32
C ALA A 391 12.63 -48.68 4.19
N ALA A 392 12.11 -48.49 2.98
CA ALA A 392 12.43 -49.29 1.80
C ALA A 392 13.87 -49.03 1.31
N GLY A 393 14.36 -47.79 1.38
CA GLY A 393 15.74 -47.43 1.06
C GLY A 393 16.74 -48.01 2.07
N ALA A 394 16.41 -47.99 3.36
CA ALA A 394 17.20 -48.65 4.40
C ALA A 394 17.14 -50.19 4.30
N GLY A 395 16.03 -50.76 3.84
CA GLY A 395 15.87 -52.19 3.58
C GLY A 395 16.53 -52.68 2.29
N ALA A 396 16.60 -51.86 1.24
CA ALA A 396 17.31 -52.18 0.01
C ALA A 396 18.83 -52.04 0.18
N ALA A 397 19.29 -51.05 0.96
CA ALA A 397 20.71 -50.90 1.27
C ALA A 397 21.25 -52.05 2.15
N SER A 398 20.42 -52.66 3.00
CA SER A 398 20.81 -53.84 3.79
C SER A 398 20.77 -55.15 3.02
N LEU A 399 19.95 -55.25 1.96
CA LEU A 399 19.86 -56.44 1.10
C LEU A 399 20.85 -56.44 -0.08
N ILE A 400 21.43 -55.30 -0.43
CA ILE A 400 22.48 -55.20 -1.48
C ILE A 400 23.90 -55.47 -0.89
N LYS A 401 24.05 -55.56 0.44
CA LYS A 401 25.33 -55.79 1.13
C LYS A 401 25.48 -57.20 1.73
N THR A 402 24.64 -58.15 1.31
CA THR A 402 24.89 -59.61 1.45
C THR A 402 25.39 -60.14 0.13
#